data_AF-A0A7U3NNA4-F1
#
_entry.id   AF-A0A7U3NNA4-F1
#
_cell.length_a   1.000
_cell.length_b   1.000
_cell.length_c   1.000
_cell.angle_alpha   90.00
_cell.angle_beta   90.00
_cell.angle_gamma   90.00
#
_symmetry.space_group_name_H-M   'P 1'
#
loop_
_entity.id
_entity.type
_entity.pdbx_description
1 polymer ?
#
loop_
_entity_poly.entity_id
_entity_poly.type
_entity_poly.pdbx_seq_one_letter_code
_entity_poly.pdbx_strand_id
1 'polypeptide(L)' 'MVYRKLIQLTEPEYKLYLAVDDVVYGEFFQRKSVQAVSNENHLMLIVVDMEKEEIQQWIS' A
#
# COMPACT_ATOMS: atom_id res chain seq x y z
N MET A 1 -3.55 -2.00 -9.81
CA MET A 1 -4.33 -1.20 -10.80
C MET A 1 -5.71 -1.77 -11.10
N VAL A 2 -5.85 -3.02 -11.53
CA VAL A 2 -7.15 -3.62 -11.91
C VAL A 2 -8.19 -3.51 -10.78
N TYR A 3 -7.86 -4.00 -9.58
CA TYR A 3 -8.78 -3.94 -8.43
C TYR A 3 -9.18 -2.52 -8.05
N ARG A 4 -8.24 -1.56 -8.10
CA ARG A 4 -8.56 -0.14 -7.84
C ARG A 4 -9.62 0.38 -8.81
N LYS A 5 -9.46 0.09 -10.12
CA LYS A 5 -10.45 0.49 -11.14
C LYS A 5 -11.80 -0.17 -10.91
N LEU A 6 -11.81 -1.47 -10.57
CA LEU A 6 -13.06 -2.18 -10.31
C LEU A 6 -13.81 -1.61 -9.10
N ILE A 7 -13.10 -1.35 -7.99
CA ILE A 7 -13.69 -0.76 -6.79
C ILE A 7 -14.19 0.65 -7.09
N GLN A 8 -13.45 1.48 -7.82
CA GLN A 8 -13.93 2.81 -8.22
C GLN A 8 -15.24 2.77 -9.05
N LEU A 9 -15.46 1.70 -9.82
CA LEU A 9 -16.67 1.54 -10.64
C LEU A 9 -17.85 0.95 -9.87
N THR A 10 -17.60 0.12 -8.86
CA THR A 10 -18.62 -0.65 -8.15
C THR A 10 -18.94 -0.07 -6.78
N GLU A 11 -17.93 0.41 -6.07
CA GLU A 11 -17.94 0.76 -4.64
C GLU A 11 -16.97 1.93 -4.36
N PRO A 12 -17.21 3.14 -4.91
CA PRO A 12 -16.24 4.25 -4.92
C PRO A 12 -15.88 4.81 -3.55
N GLU A 13 -16.71 4.56 -2.53
CA GLU A 13 -16.46 4.97 -1.15
C GLU A 13 -15.34 4.14 -0.47
N TYR A 14 -15.02 2.97 -1.02
CA TYR A 14 -14.01 2.07 -0.44
C TYR A 14 -12.60 2.45 -0.91
N LYS A 15 -11.71 2.66 0.06
CA LYS A 15 -10.29 2.89 -0.18
C LYS A 15 -9.54 1.57 -0.28
N LEU A 16 -8.82 1.38 -1.39
CA LEU A 16 -7.97 0.20 -1.58
C LEU A 16 -6.56 0.48 -1.06
N TYR A 17 -6.15 -0.30 -0.07
CA TYR A 17 -4.78 -0.33 0.44
C TYR A 17 -4.08 -1.62 0.04
N LEU A 18 -2.78 -1.54 -0.22
CA LEU A 18 -1.91 -2.70 -0.36
C LEU A 18 -1.22 -2.96 0.98
N ALA A 19 -1.50 -4.11 1.59
CA ALA A 19 -0.80 -4.54 2.81
C ALA A 19 0.58 -5.12 2.45
N VAL A 20 1.62 -4.70 3.18
CA VAL A 20 3.00 -5.15 3.02
C VAL A 20 3.63 -5.36 4.39
N ASP A 21 4.51 -6.34 4.52
CA ASP A 21 5.27 -6.53 5.76
C ASP A 21 6.26 -5.37 5.99
N ASP A 22 6.65 -5.18 7.24
CA ASP A 22 7.54 -4.12 7.69
C ASP A 22 8.94 -4.22 7.08
N VAL A 23 9.46 -5.42 6.84
CA VAL A 23 10.75 -5.65 6.17
C VAL A 23 10.70 -5.18 4.72
N VAL A 24 9.69 -5.60 3.95
CA VAL A 24 9.48 -5.16 2.56
C VAL A 24 9.26 -3.65 2.48
N TYR A 25 8.54 -3.07 3.43
CA TYR A 25 8.40 -1.62 3.49
C TYR A 25 9.72 -0.91 3.79
N GLY A 26 10.50 -1.40 4.75
CA GLY A 26 11.78 -0.83 5.18
C GLY A 26 12.92 -0.97 4.16
N GLU A 27 12.85 -1.96 3.26
CA GLU A 27 13.89 -2.20 2.26
C GLU A 27 13.46 -1.87 0.83
N PHE A 28 12.39 -2.48 0.33
CA PHE A 28 11.98 -2.36 -1.07
C PHE A 28 11.29 -1.02 -1.34
N PHE A 29 10.33 -0.64 -0.49
CA PHE A 29 9.60 0.63 -0.66
C PHE A 29 10.42 1.87 -0.28
N GLN A 30 11.58 1.72 0.35
CA GLN A 30 12.52 2.84 0.58
C GLN A 30 13.41 3.16 -0.63
N ARG A 31 13.40 2.32 -1.68
CA ARG A 31 14.18 2.58 -2.89
C ARG A 31 13.57 3.74 -3.67
N LYS A 32 14.39 4.73 -4.03
CA LYS A 32 13.95 5.95 -4.74
C LYS A 32 13.08 5.68 -5.98
N SER A 33 13.43 4.66 -6.77
CA SER A 33 12.65 4.27 -7.95
C SER A 33 11.26 3.74 -7.57
N VAL A 34 11.16 2.92 -6.52
CA VAL A 34 9.89 2.37 -6.03
C VAL A 34 9.04 3.47 -5.41
N GLN A 35 9.63 4.39 -4.65
CA GLN A 35 8.93 5.56 -4.11
C GLN A 35 8.37 6.44 -5.23
N ALA A 36 9.17 6.71 -6.27
CA ALA A 36 8.72 7.51 -7.42
C ALA A 36 7.48 6.91 -8.08
N VAL A 37 7.53 5.61 -8.40
CA VAL A 37 6.40 4.90 -9.02
C VAL A 37 5.21 4.82 -8.05
N SER A 38 5.45 4.60 -6.75
CA SER A 38 4.38 4.50 -5.75
C SER A 38 3.64 5.82 -5.58
N ASN A 39 4.36 6.92 -5.54
CA ASN A 39 3.79 8.27 -5.43
C ASN A 39 3.05 8.66 -6.71
N GLU A 40 3.62 8.43 -7.89
CA GLU A 40 2.95 8.68 -9.17
C GLU A 40 1.61 7.94 -9.26
N ASN A 41 1.59 6.70 -8.78
CA ASN A 41 0.39 5.86 -8.77
C ASN A 41 -0.47 6.03 -7.51
N HIS A 42 -0.17 6.98 -6.62
CA HIS A 42 -0.93 7.21 -5.38
C HIS A 42 -1.23 5.89 -4.64
N LEU A 43 -0.20 5.05 -4.47
CA LEU A 43 -0.34 3.76 -3.79
C LEU A 43 -0.53 4.00 -2.30
N MET A 44 -1.71 3.64 -1.79
CA MET A 44 -1.98 3.61 -0.36
C MET A 44 -1.49 2.27 0.20
N LEU A 45 -0.73 2.32 1.30
CA LEU A 45 -0.11 1.14 1.91
C LEU A 45 -0.58 0.96 3.35
N ILE A 46 -0.65 -0.30 3.77
CA ILE A 46 -0.71 -0.67 5.19
C ILE A 46 0.56 -1.46 5.49
N VAL A 47 1.32 -1.00 6.47
CA VAL A 47 2.52 -1.72 6.94
C VAL A 47 2.11 -2.59 8.11
N VAL A 48 2.39 -3.89 8.01
CA VAL A 48 1.97 -4.90 8.99
C VAL A 48 3.20 -5.57 9.58
N ASP A 49 3.21 -5.72 10.90
CA ASP A 49 4.16 -6.62 11.58
C ASP A 49 3.61 -8.05 11.45
N MET A 50 4.32 -8.90 10.71
CA MET A 50 3.87 -10.28 10.48
C MET A 50 4.13 -11.19 11.67
N GLU A 51 5.03 -10.84 12.59
CA GLU A 51 5.30 -11.64 13.79
C GLU A 51 4.28 -11.37 14.88
N LYS A 52 3.87 -10.10 15.03
CA LYS A 52 2.87 -9.68 16.03
C LYS A 52 1.43 -9.63 15.50
N GLU A 53 1.25 -9.83 14.20
CA GLU A 53 -0.04 -9.73 13.50
C GLU A 53 -0.75 -8.38 13.73
N GLU A 54 0.01 -7.29 13.74
CA GLU A 54 -0.51 -5.94 14.02
C GLU A 54 -0.24 -4.94 12.89
N ILE A 55 -1.16 -3.99 12.71
CA ILE A 55 -0.96 -2.88 11.78
C ILE A 55 -0.05 -1.85 12.45
N GLN A 56 1.12 -1.63 11.86
CA GLN A 56 2.06 -0.62 12.34
C GLN A 56 1.71 0.77 11.79
N GLN A 57 1.38 0.87 10.49
CA GLN A 57 1.20 2.17 9.82
C GLN A 57 0.16 2.13 8.69
N TRP A 58 -0.52 3.25 8.49
CA TRP A 58 -1.34 3.54 7.31
C TRP A 58 -0.71 4.68 6.53
N ILE A 59 -0.45 4.48 5.24
CA ILE A 59 0.20 5.47 4.36
C ILE A 59 -0.76 5.77 3.22
N SER A 60 -1.03 7.06 2.99
CA SER A 60 -2.02 7.58 2.06
C SER A 60 -1.45 8.63 1.13
#